data_AF-A0A378F2G8-F1
#
_entry.id   AF-A0A378F2G8-F1
#
_cell.length_a   1.000
_cell.length_b   1.000
_cell.length_c   1.000
_cell.angle_alpha   90.00
_cell.angle_beta   90.00
_cell.angle_gamma   90.00
#
_symmetry.space_group_name_H-M   'P 1'
#
loop_
_entity.id
_entity.type
_entity.pdbx_description
1 polymer ?
#
loop_
_entity_poly.entity_id
_entity_poly.type
_entity_poly.pdbx_seq_one_letter_code
_entity_poly.pdbx_strand_id
1 'polypeptide(L)'
;MEAKTETFIKTSVDDNGMWMLTVPAGSAGDETVVVVVRRVEECRYGSEDSPGAHVSITSSLTLYGEGQGTPQTIVAKFVPGTVELFSVEFMLKEFLPRGRGVGSWIMQQMVLWTRSLPPETLVGRIDISSVDAKNIHNLIRRSRLWRGLGFRFPPGDTSSMPLRADELQLPRGRCSTLRV
;
A
#
# COMPACT_ATOMS: atom_id res chain seq x y z
N MET A 1 0.78 4.03 35.78
CA MET A 1 1.02 3.31 34.51
C MET A 1 -0.23 3.50 33.66
N GLU A 2 -0.20 4.42 32.69
CA GLU A 2 -1.27 4.52 31.71
C GLU A 2 -1.18 3.30 30.79
N ALA A 3 -2.24 2.49 30.76
CA ALA A 3 -2.44 1.52 29.71
C ALA A 3 -2.53 2.29 28.38
N LYS A 4 -1.45 2.30 27.60
CA LYS A 4 -1.50 2.77 26.21
C LYS A 4 -2.40 1.80 25.45
N THR A 5 -3.67 2.16 25.31
CA THR A 5 -4.62 1.45 24.45
C THR A 5 -4.03 1.44 23.06
N GLU A 6 -3.55 0.28 22.63
CA GLU A 6 -2.90 0.12 21.33
C GLU A 6 -3.92 0.47 20.24
N THR A 7 -3.62 1.52 19.47
CA THR A 7 -4.50 2.12 18.47
C THR A 7 -4.45 1.26 17.21
N PHE A 8 -5.24 0.20 17.20
CA PHE A 8 -5.26 -0.79 16.12
C PHE A 8 -6.42 -0.58 15.15
N ILE A 9 -6.17 -0.71 13.85
CA ILE A 9 -7.23 -0.76 12.83
C ILE A 9 -7.97 -2.09 12.98
N LYS A 10 -9.29 -2.09 13.21
CA LYS A 10 -10.06 -3.34 13.07
C LYS A 10 -10.44 -3.53 11.60
N THR A 11 -10.42 -4.79 11.15
CA THR A 11 -10.74 -5.14 9.77
C THR A 11 -11.78 -6.24 9.75
N SER A 12 -12.86 -6.05 8.99
CA SER A 12 -13.78 -7.12 8.59
C SER A 12 -13.78 -7.22 7.07
N VAL A 13 -13.94 -8.44 6.55
CA VAL A 13 -13.93 -8.73 5.10
C VAL A 13 -15.27 -9.36 4.74
N ASP A 14 -15.89 -8.90 3.65
CA ASP A 14 -17.04 -9.58 3.06
C ASP A 14 -16.62 -10.52 1.91
N ASP A 15 -17.57 -11.33 1.44
CA ASP A 15 -17.34 -12.30 0.36
C ASP A 15 -17.01 -11.66 -1.00
N ASN A 16 -17.18 -10.33 -1.13
CA ASN A 16 -16.93 -9.57 -2.35
C ASN A 16 -15.54 -8.89 -2.36
N GLY A 17 -14.68 -9.21 -1.40
CA GLY A 17 -13.36 -8.57 -1.28
C GLY A 17 -13.48 -7.09 -0.90
N MET A 18 -14.47 -6.76 -0.07
CA MET A 18 -14.59 -5.46 0.56
C MET A 18 -14.11 -5.55 2.02
N TRP A 19 -13.18 -4.67 2.39
CA TRP A 19 -12.71 -4.51 3.75
C TRP A 19 -13.34 -3.29 4.39
N MET A 20 -13.85 -3.45 5.61
CA MET A 20 -14.19 -2.31 6.46
C MET A 20 -13.06 -2.09 7.45
N LEU A 21 -12.41 -0.92 7.37
CA LEU A 21 -11.33 -0.50 8.26
C LEU A 21 -11.89 0.46 9.30
N THR A 22 -11.95 0.00 10.53
CA THR A 22 -12.32 0.83 11.69
C THR A 22 -11.04 1.43 12.26
N VAL A 23 -10.85 2.73 12.04
CA VAL A 23 -9.66 3.47 12.46
C VAL A 23 -9.97 4.21 13.75
N PRO A 24 -9.26 3.93 14.86
CA PRO A 24 -9.55 4.58 16.12
C PRO A 24 -9.26 6.08 16.05
N ALA A 25 -10.05 6.84 16.81
CA ALA A 25 -9.83 8.24 17.05
C ALA A 25 -8.41 8.50 17.59
N GLY A 26 -7.90 9.72 17.38
CA GLY A 26 -6.68 10.16 18.06
C GLY A 26 -6.85 10.30 19.57
N SER A 27 -5.77 10.66 20.25
CA SER A 27 -5.74 10.98 21.69
C SER A 27 -6.65 12.14 22.13
N ALA A 28 -7.47 12.69 21.23
CA ALA A 28 -8.35 13.84 21.46
C ALA A 28 -9.80 13.62 20.96
N GLY A 29 -10.20 12.42 20.53
CA GLY A 29 -11.53 12.23 19.93
C GLY A 29 -12.23 10.95 20.38
N ASP A 30 -13.56 11.03 20.46
CA ASP A 30 -14.45 9.89 20.69
C ASP A 30 -14.88 9.21 19.37
N GLU A 31 -14.52 9.78 18.21
CA GLU A 31 -15.05 9.39 16.90
C GLU A 31 -14.13 8.42 16.13
N THR A 32 -14.72 7.28 15.76
CA THR A 32 -14.09 6.24 14.97
C THR A 32 -14.31 6.49 13.48
N VAL A 33 -13.25 6.50 12.67
CA VAL A 33 -13.37 6.67 11.22
C VAL A 33 -13.51 5.31 10.56
N VAL A 34 -14.54 5.13 9.74
CA VAL A 34 -14.71 3.93 8.91
C VAL A 34 -14.22 4.21 7.49
N VAL A 35 -13.28 3.40 7.03
CA VAL A 35 -12.83 3.40 5.63
C VAL A 35 -13.23 2.09 4.99
N VAL A 36 -14.07 2.15 3.97
CA VAL A 36 -14.40 0.98 3.17
C VAL A 36 -13.36 0.86 2.07
N VAL A 37 -12.83 -0.35 1.86
CA VAL A 37 -11.84 -0.62 0.83
C VAL A 37 -12.33 -1.75 -0.05
N ARG A 38 -12.25 -1.60 -1.37
CA ARG A 38 -12.51 -2.68 -2.32
C ARG A 38 -11.26 -2.97 -3.12
N ARG A 39 -10.91 -4.25 -3.25
CA ARG A 39 -9.86 -4.69 -4.18
C ARG A 39 -10.51 -5.26 -5.43
N VAL A 40 -9.98 -4.87 -6.58
CA VAL A 40 -10.36 -5.44 -7.88
C VAL A 40 -9.09 -5.86 -8.60
N GLU A 41 -9.09 -7.09 -9.10
CA GLU A 41 -8.01 -7.62 -9.93
C GLU A 41 -8.53 -7.84 -11.35
N GLU A 42 -7.84 -7.24 -12.32
CA GLU A 42 -8.16 -7.35 -13.75
C GLU A 42 -7.00 -8.02 -14.47
N CYS A 43 -7.26 -9.17 -15.09
CA CYS A 43 -6.29 -9.91 -15.90
C CYS A 43 -6.58 -9.68 -17.39
N ARG A 44 -5.55 -9.31 -18.16
CA ARG A 44 -5.60 -9.29 -19.63
C ARG A 44 -4.73 -10.40 -20.18
N TYR A 45 -5.31 -11.24 -21.03
CA TYR A 45 -4.63 -12.37 -21.66
C TYR A 45 -4.18 -12.02 -23.08
N GLY A 46 -3.14 -12.71 -23.55
CA GLY A 46 -2.67 -12.61 -24.94
C GLY A 46 -3.68 -13.14 -25.95
N SER A 47 -3.44 -12.86 -27.23
CA SER A 47 -4.20 -13.41 -28.35
C SER A 47 -4.07 -14.95 -28.43
N GLU A 48 -4.87 -15.58 -29.30
CA GLU A 48 -4.93 -17.03 -29.49
C GLU A 48 -3.57 -17.71 -29.72
N ASP A 49 -2.57 -16.98 -30.24
CA ASP A 49 -1.21 -17.47 -30.50
C ASP A 49 -0.36 -17.69 -29.22
N SER A 50 -0.83 -17.25 -28.04
CA SER A 50 -0.19 -17.50 -26.74
C SER A 50 -1.24 -17.65 -25.63
N PRO A 51 -2.00 -18.75 -25.63
CA PRO A 51 -3.08 -18.98 -24.68
C PRO A 51 -2.54 -19.02 -23.24
N GLY A 52 -3.11 -18.21 -22.34
CA GLY A 52 -2.81 -18.25 -20.90
C GLY A 52 -1.66 -17.35 -20.43
N ALA A 53 -0.91 -16.69 -21.32
CA ALA A 53 0.06 -15.69 -20.91
C ALA A 53 -0.67 -14.39 -20.51
N HIS A 54 -0.50 -13.96 -19.25
CA HIS A 54 -0.97 -12.66 -18.79
C HIS A 54 -0.18 -11.56 -19.50
N VAL A 55 -0.83 -10.73 -20.31
CA VAL A 55 -0.22 -9.50 -20.88
C VAL A 55 -0.11 -8.43 -19.80
N SER A 56 -1.09 -8.38 -18.91
CA SER A 56 -1.01 -7.58 -17.69
C SER A 56 -1.99 -8.06 -16.62
N ILE A 57 -1.64 -7.79 -15.36
CA ILE A 57 -2.55 -7.92 -14.21
C ILE A 57 -2.56 -6.57 -13.50
N THR A 58 -3.75 -6.01 -13.27
CA THR A 58 -3.90 -4.75 -12.52
C THR A 58 -4.63 -5.02 -11.23
N SER A 59 -4.06 -4.60 -10.10
CA SER A 59 -4.71 -4.65 -8.79
C SER A 59 -5.01 -3.24 -8.32
N SER A 60 -6.29 -2.98 -8.05
CA SER A 60 -6.78 -1.67 -7.65
C SER A 60 -7.37 -1.74 -6.25
N LEU A 61 -6.89 -0.91 -5.34
CA LEU A 61 -7.46 -0.67 -4.02
C LEU A 61 -8.21 0.66 -4.03
N THR A 62 -9.54 0.63 -3.93
CA THR A 62 -10.38 1.82 -3.86
C THR A 62 -10.85 2.05 -2.43
N LEU A 63 -10.51 3.21 -1.87
CA LEU A 63 -10.84 3.62 -0.50
C LEU A 63 -11.95 4.68 -0.51
N TYR A 64 -12.96 4.44 0.32
CA TYR A 64 -14.10 5.32 0.54
C TYR A 64 -14.05 5.85 1.97
N GLY A 65 -14.06 7.18 2.12
CA GLY A 65 -14.19 7.85 3.41
C GLY A 65 -15.65 8.16 3.71
N GLU A 66 -16.04 8.12 4.98
CA GLU A 66 -17.37 8.52 5.42
C GLU A 66 -17.72 9.94 4.97
N GLY A 67 -18.90 10.12 4.37
CA GLY A 67 -19.38 11.42 3.88
C GLY A 67 -18.60 12.00 2.69
N GLN A 68 -17.65 11.27 2.08
CA GLN A 68 -16.84 11.77 0.98
C GLN A 68 -17.42 11.39 -0.39
N GLY A 69 -17.56 12.38 -1.28
CA GLY A 69 -18.12 12.17 -2.62
C GLY A 69 -17.16 11.49 -3.62
N THR A 70 -15.84 11.57 -3.40
CA THR A 70 -14.85 11.06 -4.36
C THR A 70 -13.86 10.10 -3.69
N PRO A 71 -13.87 8.80 -4.03
CA PRO A 71 -12.94 7.83 -3.45
C PRO A 71 -11.49 8.09 -3.88
N GLN A 72 -10.56 7.36 -3.27
CA GLN A 72 -9.18 7.26 -3.71
C GLN A 72 -8.90 5.86 -4.25
N THR A 73 -8.41 5.74 -5.48
CA THR A 73 -7.95 4.46 -6.03
C THR A 73 -6.43 4.45 -6.11
N ILE A 74 -5.83 3.35 -5.66
CA ILE A 74 -4.39 3.09 -5.70
C ILE A 74 -4.21 1.84 -6.55
N VAL A 75 -3.34 1.92 -7.56
CA VAL A 75 -3.21 0.90 -8.59
C VAL A 75 -1.79 0.36 -8.61
N ALA A 76 -1.67 -0.96 -8.57
CA ALA A 76 -0.45 -1.70 -8.89
C ALA A 76 -0.65 -2.43 -10.22
N LYS A 77 0.39 -2.47 -11.05
CA LYS A 77 0.32 -3.04 -12.40
C LYS A 77 1.48 -3.99 -12.64
N PHE A 78 1.16 -5.24 -12.93
CA PHE A 78 2.08 -6.25 -13.41
C PHE A 78 2.01 -6.35 -14.93
N VAL A 79 3.17 -6.47 -15.54
CA VAL A 79 3.40 -6.97 -16.90
C VAL A 79 4.43 -8.10 -16.78
N PRO A 80 4.52 -9.04 -17.74
CA PRO A 80 5.47 -10.15 -17.65
C PRO A 80 6.88 -9.72 -17.20
N GLY A 81 7.29 -10.21 -16.03
CA GLY A 81 8.61 -9.96 -15.43
C GLY A 81 8.75 -8.68 -14.59
N THR A 82 7.78 -7.76 -14.57
CA THR A 82 7.89 -6.51 -13.79
C THR A 82 6.56 -6.04 -13.22
N VAL A 83 6.60 -5.44 -12.04
CA VAL A 83 5.45 -4.85 -11.35
C VAL A 83 5.76 -3.44 -10.88
N GLU A 84 4.88 -2.50 -11.22
CA GLU A 84 4.84 -1.18 -10.63
C GLU A 84 3.89 -1.21 -9.42
N LEU A 85 4.43 -1.05 -8.21
CA LEU A 85 3.64 -1.06 -6.97
C LEU A 85 2.64 0.10 -6.89
N PHE A 86 2.98 1.24 -7.50
CA PHE A 86 2.14 2.43 -7.55
C PHE A 86 2.27 3.09 -8.92
N SER A 87 1.14 3.28 -9.61
CA SER A 87 1.10 4.01 -10.90
C SER A 87 1.36 5.51 -10.77
N VAL A 88 1.25 6.05 -9.55
CA VAL A 88 1.46 7.47 -9.22
C VAL A 88 2.14 7.60 -7.86
N GLU A 89 2.61 8.80 -7.52
CA GLU A 89 3.15 9.06 -6.19
C GLU A 89 2.15 8.66 -5.09
N PHE A 90 2.59 7.81 -4.16
CA PHE A 90 1.74 7.35 -3.06
C PHE A 90 1.45 8.48 -2.05
N MET A 91 0.35 9.19 -2.26
CA MET A 91 -0.16 10.22 -1.34
C MET A 91 -1.60 9.96 -0.98
N LEU A 92 -1.90 9.84 0.32
CA LEU A 92 -3.27 9.67 0.79
C LEU A 92 -4.01 11.01 0.80
N LYS A 93 -5.24 11.02 0.28
CA LYS A 93 -6.16 12.16 0.35
C LYS A 93 -6.45 12.53 1.81
N GLU A 94 -6.79 13.80 2.04
CA GLU A 94 -6.92 14.36 3.40
C GLU A 94 -8.01 13.69 4.24
N PHE A 95 -9.06 13.17 3.61
CA PHE A 95 -10.12 12.43 4.30
C PHE A 95 -9.63 11.10 4.91
N LEU A 96 -8.48 10.57 4.48
CA LEU A 96 -7.90 9.37 5.07
C LEU A 96 -7.06 9.76 6.30
N PRO A 97 -7.36 9.21 7.49
CA PRO A 97 -6.72 9.63 8.73
C PRO A 97 -5.21 9.32 8.70
N ARG A 98 -4.40 10.39 8.73
CA ARG A 98 -2.94 10.28 8.76
C ARG A 98 -2.44 9.80 10.11
N GLY A 99 -1.35 9.03 10.10
CA GLY A 99 -0.71 8.54 11.34
C GLY A 99 -1.50 7.47 12.09
N ARG A 100 -2.58 6.92 11.50
CA ARG A 100 -3.44 5.91 12.13
C ARG A 100 -3.32 4.51 11.52
N GLY A 101 -2.25 4.25 10.78
CA GLY A 101 -1.98 2.92 10.20
C GLY A 101 -2.62 2.65 8.83
N VAL A 102 -3.52 3.50 8.31
CA VAL A 102 -4.19 3.27 7.01
C VAL A 102 -3.17 3.11 5.88
N GLY A 103 -2.17 3.99 5.82
CA GLY A 103 -1.09 3.86 4.84
C GLY A 103 -0.29 2.56 4.99
N SER A 104 -0.04 2.11 6.22
CA SER A 104 0.65 0.83 6.47
C SER A 104 -0.20 -0.36 6.04
N TRP A 105 -1.51 -0.32 6.28
CA TRP A 105 -2.43 -1.36 5.84
C TRP A 105 -2.47 -1.45 4.30
N ILE A 106 -2.58 -0.31 3.61
CA ILE A 106 -2.53 -0.26 2.13
C ILE A 106 -1.22 -0.88 1.62
N MET A 107 -0.10 -0.51 2.23
CA MET A 107 1.21 -1.05 1.86
C MET A 107 1.28 -2.56 2.05
N GLN A 108 0.71 -3.10 3.13
CA GLN A 108 0.63 -4.55 3.32
C GLN A 108 -0.21 -5.22 2.24
N GLN A 109 -1.34 -4.63 1.87
CA GLN A 109 -2.18 -5.18 0.80
C GLN A 109 -1.43 -5.24 -0.53
N MET A 110 -0.71 -4.16 -0.88
CA MET A 110 0.09 -4.12 -2.10
C MET A 110 1.24 -5.13 -2.05
N VAL A 111 1.97 -5.24 -0.93
CA VAL A 111 3.05 -6.22 -0.76
C VAL A 111 2.53 -7.65 -0.84
N LEU A 112 1.41 -7.98 -0.17
CA LEU A 112 0.83 -9.32 -0.21
C LEU A 112 0.40 -9.70 -1.62
N TRP A 113 -0.23 -8.78 -2.35
CA TRP A 113 -0.57 -8.99 -3.75
C TRP A 113 0.67 -9.16 -4.63
N THR A 114 1.68 -8.30 -4.49
CA THR A 114 2.90 -8.43 -5.29
C THR A 114 3.63 -9.73 -5.01
N ARG A 115 3.63 -10.20 -3.75
CA ARG A 115 4.24 -11.48 -3.35
C ARG A 115 3.49 -12.72 -3.84
N SER A 116 2.25 -12.59 -4.34
CA SER A 116 1.55 -13.69 -5.00
C SER A 116 1.88 -13.82 -6.49
N LEU A 117 2.62 -12.87 -7.07
CA LEU A 117 3.19 -12.97 -8.42
C LEU A 117 4.42 -13.91 -8.42
N PRO A 118 4.93 -14.32 -9.61
CA PRO A 118 6.15 -15.12 -9.67
C PRO A 118 7.30 -14.49 -8.86
N PRO A 119 8.01 -15.24 -8.00
CA PRO A 119 9.03 -14.71 -7.08
C PRO A 119 10.08 -13.82 -7.75
N GLU A 120 10.48 -14.17 -8.97
CA GLU A 120 11.44 -13.48 -9.81
C GLU A 120 10.94 -12.16 -10.41
N THR A 121 9.65 -11.85 -10.28
CA THR A 121 9.06 -10.59 -10.77
C THR A 121 9.80 -9.41 -10.17
N LEU A 122 10.32 -8.54 -11.03
CA LEU A 122 11.02 -7.33 -10.59
C LEU A 122 10.01 -6.27 -10.16
N VAL A 123 10.14 -5.80 -8.93
CA VAL A 123 9.44 -4.63 -8.44
C VAL A 123 10.17 -3.38 -8.92
N GLY A 124 9.42 -2.52 -9.59
CA GLY A 124 9.92 -1.25 -10.12
C GLY A 124 10.57 -0.37 -9.04
N ARG A 125 11.43 0.54 -9.49
CA ARG A 125 12.09 1.50 -8.60
C ARG A 125 11.06 2.42 -7.95
N ILE A 126 11.39 2.90 -6.77
CA ILE A 126 10.62 3.88 -6.02
C ILE A 126 11.50 5.09 -5.79
N ASP A 127 10.95 6.26 -6.11
CA ASP A 127 11.61 7.52 -5.86
C ASP A 127 11.14 8.14 -4.54
N ILE A 128 12.10 8.69 -3.79
CA ILE A 128 11.81 9.60 -2.69
C ILE A 128 11.43 10.94 -3.31
N SER A 129 10.17 11.34 -3.12
CA SER A 129 9.63 12.56 -3.70
C SER A 129 10.40 13.80 -3.27
N SER A 130 10.64 14.72 -4.20
CA SER A 130 11.23 16.03 -3.90
C SER A 130 10.33 16.87 -2.99
N VAL A 131 9.02 16.58 -2.96
CA VAL A 131 8.08 17.19 -2.01
C VAL A 131 8.40 16.76 -0.57
N ASP A 132 8.83 15.51 -0.35
CA ASP A 132 9.24 15.05 0.97
C ASP A 132 10.51 15.74 1.44
N ALA A 133 11.43 16.05 0.52
CA ALA A 133 12.69 16.73 0.86
C ALA A 133 12.48 18.13 1.47
N LYS A 134 11.31 18.77 1.20
CA LYS A 134 10.95 20.07 1.81
C LYS A 134 10.62 19.97 3.30
N ASN A 135 10.34 18.77 3.81
CA ASN A 135 10.03 18.55 5.23
C ASN A 135 10.80 17.33 5.75
N ILE A 136 11.80 17.57 6.61
CA ILE A 136 12.69 16.53 7.13
C ILE A 136 11.95 15.38 7.83
N HIS A 137 10.83 15.64 8.50
CA HIS A 137 10.03 14.59 9.14
C HIS A 137 9.31 13.71 8.10
N ASN A 138 8.80 14.29 7.03
CA ASN A 138 8.20 13.54 5.92
C ASN A 138 9.26 12.71 5.20
N LEU A 139 10.43 13.30 4.91
CA LEU A 139 11.56 12.60 4.32
C LEU A 139 11.97 11.37 5.13
N ILE A 140 12.20 11.55 6.44
CA ILE A 140 12.56 10.45 7.35
C ILE A 140 11.46 9.39 7.38
N ARG A 141 10.19 9.80 7.49
CA ARG A 141 9.05 8.87 7.56
C ARG A 141 8.91 8.05 6.28
N ARG A 142 8.95 8.69 5.11
CA ARG A 142 8.82 8.02 3.80
C ARG A 142 10.03 7.15 3.49
N SER A 143 11.25 7.62 3.79
CA SER A 143 12.47 6.81 3.63
C SER A 143 12.44 5.56 4.51
N ARG A 144 12.03 5.67 5.77
CA ARG A 144 11.86 4.52 6.67
C ARG A 144 10.79 3.55 6.18
N LEU A 145 9.69 4.06 5.61
CA LEU A 145 8.66 3.22 5.00
C LEU A 145 9.26 2.38 3.86
N TRP A 146 9.86 3.02 2.86
CA TRP A 146 10.41 2.32 1.69
C TRP A 146 11.50 1.32 2.07
N ARG A 147 12.45 1.73 2.93
CA ARG A 147 13.48 0.81 3.43
C ARG A 147 12.88 -0.35 4.23
N GLY A 148 11.82 -0.09 4.99
CA GLY A 148 11.07 -1.11 5.72
C GLY A 148 10.34 -2.12 4.83
N LEU A 149 10.09 -1.78 3.56
CA LEU A 149 9.56 -2.71 2.55
C LEU A 149 10.67 -3.50 1.84
N GLY A 150 11.94 -3.23 2.11
CA GLY A 150 13.09 -3.91 1.48
C GLY A 150 13.80 -3.07 0.39
N PHE A 151 13.29 -1.90 0.03
CA PHE A 151 13.96 -1.04 -0.96
C PHE A 151 15.31 -0.53 -0.45
N ARG A 152 16.32 -0.61 -1.33
CA ARG A 152 17.66 -0.10 -1.09
C ARG A 152 17.90 1.13 -1.96
N PHE A 153 18.44 2.18 -1.35
CA PHE A 153 18.78 3.43 -2.03
C PHE A 153 20.29 3.59 -2.04
N PRO A 154 20.94 3.73 -3.21
CA PRO A 154 22.35 4.07 -3.29
C PRO A 154 22.69 5.35 -2.51
N PRO A 155 23.92 5.50 -1.99
CA PRO A 155 24.34 6.73 -1.31
C PRO A 155 24.16 7.96 -2.21
N GLY A 156 23.44 8.97 -1.72
CA GLY A 156 23.19 10.21 -2.46
C GLY A 156 22.07 10.14 -3.51
N ASP A 157 21.48 8.96 -3.73
CA ASP A 157 20.39 8.77 -4.70
C ASP A 157 19.02 8.81 -4.02
N THR A 158 18.04 9.39 -4.69
CA THR A 158 16.64 9.40 -4.29
C THR A 158 15.85 8.27 -4.93
N SER A 159 16.40 7.59 -5.93
CA SER A 159 15.80 6.42 -6.57
C SER A 159 16.29 5.13 -5.92
N SER A 160 15.39 4.16 -5.73
CA SER A 160 15.77 2.85 -5.21
C SER A 160 16.34 1.94 -6.31
N MET A 161 17.09 0.92 -5.88
CA MET A 161 17.32 -0.25 -6.72
C MET A 161 16.03 -1.07 -6.84
N PRO A 162 15.77 -1.71 -7.99
CA PRO A 162 14.70 -2.70 -8.07
C PRO A 162 14.99 -3.87 -7.11
N LEU A 163 13.94 -4.55 -6.67
CA LEU A 163 14.04 -5.79 -5.90
C LEU A 163 13.06 -6.82 -6.46
N ARG A 164 13.24 -8.09 -6.12
CA ARG A 164 12.29 -9.14 -6.50
C ARG A 164 11.04 -9.09 -5.62
N ALA A 165 9.94 -9.64 -6.14
CA ALA A 165 8.69 -9.74 -5.41
C ALA A 165 8.87 -10.49 -4.07
N ASP A 166 9.66 -11.57 -4.06
CA ASP A 166 9.95 -12.36 -2.85
C ASP A 166 10.83 -11.63 -1.82
N GLU A 167 11.57 -10.61 -2.23
CA GLU A 167 12.40 -9.76 -1.37
C GLU A 167 11.57 -8.66 -0.67
N LEU A 168 10.32 -8.42 -1.08
CA LEU A 168 9.46 -7.42 -0.43
C LEU A 168 9.12 -7.83 1.00
N GLN A 169 9.32 -6.88 1.91
CA GLN A 169 9.03 -7.05 3.32
C GLN A 169 7.69 -6.40 3.67
N LEU A 170 6.92 -7.06 4.53
CA LEU A 170 5.74 -6.43 5.11
C LEU A 170 6.18 -5.30 6.05
N PRO A 171 5.54 -4.12 5.97
CA PRO A 171 5.90 -3.01 6.83
C PRO A 171 5.67 -3.40 8.30
N ARG A 172 6.75 -3.36 9.08
CA ARG A 172 6.73 -3.58 10.54
C ARG A 172 6.21 -2.32 11.24
N GLY A 173 4.92 -2.04 11.08
CA GLY A 173 4.24 -0.92 11.72
C GLY A 173 3.54 -1.32 13.01
N ARG A 174 3.57 -0.47 14.04
CA ARG A 174 2.88 -0.69 15.33
C ARG A 174 1.34 -0.63 15.25
N CYS A 175 0.76 -0.36 14.09
CA CYS A 175 -0.67 -0.03 13.91
C CYS A 175 -1.39 -0.90 12.89
N SER A 176 -0.80 -2.03 12.46
CA SER A 176 -1.51 -2.97 11.58
C SER A 176 -1.87 -4.27 12.29
N THR A 177 -3.11 -4.71 12.08
CA THR A 177 -3.74 -5.89 12.69
C THR A 177 -3.80 -7.10 11.76
N LEU A 178 -3.28 -7.00 10.54
CA LEU A 178 -3.13 -8.18 9.69
C LEU A 178 -2.14 -9.12 10.36
N ARG A 179 -2.68 -10.11 11.06
CA ARG A 179 -1.96 -11.32 11.44
C ARG A 179 -1.63 -12.02 10.13
N VAL A 180 -0.35 -11.98 9.77
CA VAL A 180 0.22 -12.81 8.71
C VAL A 180 0.32 -14.23 9.23
#